data_AF-A0A9J7X136-F1
#
_entry.id   AF-A0A9J7X136-F1
#
_cell.length_a   1.000
_cell.length_b   1.000
_cell.length_c   1.000
_cell.angle_alpha   90.00
_cell.angle_beta   90.00
_cell.angle_gamma   90.00
#
_symmetry.space_group_name_H-M   'P 1'
#
loop_
_entity.id
_entity.type
_entity.pdbx_description
1 polymer ?
#
loop_
_entity_poly.entity_id
_entity_poly.type
_entity_poly.pdbx_seq_one_letter_code
_entity_poly.pdbx_strand_id
1 'polypeptide(L)'
;YFWPLDGLRQDLLPRGADVRKEELAEMVDKEMAATSTAIEDAVLRMDEILSQARRDSSGVKLEVNQNIIGSCSDLMKAIHMLVTAATDLQREIVDNGRGAGSVKDFYAKNSRWTEGLISASKAVGWGATQMLESADKVVTDRGKYEELIVCSHEIAASTAQLVAASKVKADRGNKKLQTLQQASRHVNDMAAVVVSSTKSGQMQIENKNSMDFSGLSLIKLKTEEMDSQVKVLELEKQLVNERIRLGELRKKHYEMGGIPMDSLGERSLSPGCLKKKPS
;
A
#
# COMPACT_ATOMS: atom_id res chain seq x y z
N TYR A 1 21.66 64.45 -22.17
CA TYR A 1 21.65 63.83 -20.83
C TYR A 1 21.24 62.39 -20.99
N PHE A 2 22.25 61.53 -20.85
CA PHE A 2 22.26 60.11 -21.11
C PHE A 2 22.26 59.43 -19.74
N TRP A 3 21.30 58.55 -19.47
CA TRP A 3 21.35 57.62 -18.34
C TRP A 3 20.85 56.24 -18.82
N PRO A 4 21.62 55.15 -18.62
CA PRO A 4 21.24 53.82 -19.07
C PRO A 4 20.29 53.13 -18.06
N LEU A 5 19.28 52.45 -18.59
CA LEU A 5 18.46 51.48 -17.85
C LEU A 5 19.14 50.11 -17.93
N ASP A 6 20.10 49.86 -17.03
CA ASP A 6 20.58 48.51 -16.76
C ASP A 6 20.80 48.35 -15.25
N GLY A 7 20.15 47.34 -14.67
CA GLY A 7 20.37 46.96 -13.27
C GLY A 7 19.13 46.99 -12.40
N LEU A 8 18.17 46.09 -12.65
CA LEU A 8 17.25 45.59 -11.62
C LEU A 8 16.48 44.34 -12.11
N ARG A 9 17.19 43.38 -12.71
CA ARG A 9 16.59 42.09 -13.10
C ARG A 9 17.49 40.87 -12.88
N GLN A 10 18.43 40.97 -11.94
CA GLN A 10 19.15 39.84 -11.36
C GLN A 10 19.19 40.11 -9.86
N ASP A 11 18.38 39.38 -9.08
CA ASP A 11 18.56 39.11 -7.63
C ASP A 11 17.24 38.76 -6.90
N LEU A 12 16.36 37.96 -7.52
CA LEU A 12 15.23 37.33 -6.82
C LEU A 12 15.14 35.81 -7.08
N LEU A 13 16.29 35.15 -7.24
CA LEU A 13 16.36 33.69 -7.09
C LEU A 13 16.85 33.37 -5.67
N PRO A 14 16.04 32.68 -4.85
CA PRO A 14 16.49 32.27 -3.52
C PRO A 14 17.66 31.29 -3.70
N ARG A 15 18.87 31.69 -3.27
CA ARG A 15 20.08 30.85 -3.29
C ARG A 15 19.91 29.52 -2.54
N GLY A 16 18.94 29.42 -1.64
CA GLY A 16 18.56 28.16 -0.96
C GLY A 16 17.73 27.19 -1.80
N ALA A 17 17.18 27.60 -2.95
CA ALA A 17 16.44 26.72 -3.85
C ALA A 17 17.34 25.97 -4.85
N ASP A 18 18.54 26.50 -5.14
CA ASP A 18 19.53 25.80 -5.98
C ASP A 18 20.22 24.68 -5.21
N VAL A 19 20.60 24.91 -3.94
CA VAL A 19 21.21 23.88 -3.08
C VAL A 19 20.27 22.67 -2.91
N ARG A 20 18.97 22.90 -2.71
CA ARG A 20 17.97 21.80 -2.64
C ARG A 20 17.85 21.03 -3.94
N LYS A 21 18.06 21.66 -5.10
CA LYS A 21 17.95 21.03 -6.43
C LYS A 21 19.17 20.19 -6.77
N GLU A 22 20.38 20.62 -6.38
CA GLU A 22 21.61 19.83 -6.53
C GLU A 22 21.59 18.55 -5.67
N GLU A 23 20.93 18.58 -4.52
CA GLU A 23 20.75 17.42 -3.64
C GLU A 23 19.69 16.40 -4.14
N LEU A 24 18.78 16.79 -5.06
CA LEU A 24 17.69 15.91 -5.50
C LEU A 24 18.16 14.62 -6.16
N ALA A 25 19.26 14.67 -6.91
CA ALA A 25 19.82 13.50 -7.57
C ALA A 25 20.36 12.47 -6.57
N GLU A 26 21.05 12.93 -5.52
CA GLU A 26 21.54 12.04 -4.47
C GLU A 26 20.38 11.53 -3.60
N MET A 27 19.37 12.37 -3.35
CA MET A 27 18.18 11.97 -2.60
C MET A 27 17.36 10.89 -3.30
N VAL A 28 17.14 10.98 -4.62
CA VAL A 28 16.36 9.95 -5.33
C VAL A 28 17.08 8.60 -5.33
N ASP A 29 18.38 8.57 -5.62
CA ASP A 29 19.16 7.34 -5.60
C ASP A 29 19.20 6.73 -4.19
N LYS A 30 19.42 7.57 -3.17
CA LYS A 30 19.41 7.16 -1.76
C LYS A 30 18.06 6.59 -1.35
N GLU A 31 16.97 7.22 -1.74
CA GLU A 31 15.62 6.80 -1.33
C GLU A 31 15.19 5.50 -2.02
N MET A 32 15.48 5.35 -3.32
CA MET A 32 15.23 4.11 -4.05
C MET A 32 16.04 2.95 -3.45
N ALA A 33 17.31 3.19 -3.11
CA ALA A 33 18.15 2.21 -2.43
C ALA A 33 17.62 1.85 -1.03
N ALA A 34 17.27 2.85 -0.21
CA ALA A 34 16.70 2.63 1.12
C ALA A 34 15.39 1.84 1.05
N THR A 35 14.55 2.11 0.06
CA THR A 35 13.30 1.38 -0.19
C THR A 35 13.58 -0.07 -0.56
N SER A 36 14.53 -0.33 -1.47
CA SER A 36 14.94 -1.69 -1.83
C SER A 36 15.45 -2.47 -0.61
N THR A 37 16.33 -1.85 0.19
CA THR A 37 16.87 -2.47 1.42
C THR A 37 15.76 -2.74 2.45
N ALA A 38 14.79 -1.83 2.61
CA ALA A 38 13.66 -2.05 3.52
C ALA A 38 12.79 -3.25 3.09
N ILE A 39 12.62 -3.46 1.78
CA ILE A 39 11.88 -4.61 1.25
C ILE A 39 12.66 -5.91 1.46
N GLU A 40 13.98 -5.91 1.20
CA GLU A 40 14.84 -7.07 1.44
C GLU A 40 14.87 -7.47 2.92
N ASP A 41 15.03 -6.49 3.81
CA ASP A 41 14.95 -6.68 5.27
C ASP A 41 13.57 -7.23 5.69
N ALA A 42 12.49 -6.75 5.07
CA ALA A 42 11.14 -7.28 5.32
C ALA A 42 11.01 -8.74 4.88
N VAL A 43 11.55 -9.14 3.72
CA VAL A 43 11.54 -10.55 3.29
C VAL A 43 12.32 -11.42 4.26
N LEU A 44 13.52 -11.00 4.66
CA LEU A 44 14.35 -11.74 5.62
C LEU A 44 13.65 -11.91 6.97
N ARG A 45 13.06 -10.84 7.52
CA ARG A 45 12.31 -10.92 8.78
C ARG A 45 11.05 -11.76 8.65
N MET A 46 10.39 -11.82 7.49
CA MET A 46 9.26 -12.74 7.28
C MET A 46 9.68 -14.20 7.38
N ASP A 47 10.87 -14.57 6.88
CA ASP A 47 11.41 -15.93 7.03
C ASP A 47 11.74 -16.27 8.49
N GLU A 48 12.22 -15.29 9.26
CA GLU A 48 12.43 -15.41 10.71
C GLU A 48 11.11 -15.60 11.46
N ILE A 49 10.08 -14.80 11.15
CA ILE A 49 8.73 -14.93 11.73
C ILE A 49 8.15 -16.30 11.43
N LEU A 50 8.32 -16.81 10.21
CA LEU A 50 7.84 -18.14 9.82
C LEU A 50 8.57 -19.24 10.61
N SER A 51 9.88 -19.09 10.82
CA SER A 51 10.67 -20.01 11.64
C SER A 51 10.26 -19.97 13.11
N GLN A 52 9.94 -18.79 13.63
CA GLN A 52 9.38 -18.61 14.98
C GLN A 52 8.00 -19.24 15.11
N ALA A 53 7.10 -19.03 14.14
CA ALA A 53 5.77 -19.61 14.12
C ALA A 53 5.79 -21.14 14.22
N ARG A 54 6.77 -21.79 13.55
CA ARG A 54 6.97 -23.26 13.62
C ARG A 54 7.33 -23.76 15.02
N ARG A 55 7.95 -22.92 15.85
CA ARG A 55 8.29 -23.26 17.25
C ARG A 55 7.13 -23.01 18.19
N ASP A 56 6.39 -21.92 17.96
CA ASP A 56 5.41 -21.41 18.92
C ASP A 56 3.97 -21.90 18.65
N SER A 57 3.68 -22.40 17.44
CA SER A 57 2.34 -22.83 17.04
C SER A 57 2.34 -24.22 16.40
N SER A 58 1.18 -24.90 16.44
CA SER A 58 0.99 -26.23 15.87
C SER A 58 -0.41 -26.42 15.29
N GLY A 59 -0.59 -27.48 14.49
CA GLY A 59 -1.87 -27.81 13.86
C GLY A 59 -2.33 -26.77 12.84
N VAL A 60 -3.65 -26.58 12.74
CA VAL A 60 -4.29 -25.68 11.75
C VAL A 60 -3.76 -24.25 11.84
N LYS A 61 -3.49 -23.75 13.05
CA LYS A 61 -2.96 -22.39 13.24
C LYS A 61 -1.58 -22.20 12.61
N LEU A 62 -0.71 -23.20 12.71
CA LEU A 62 0.61 -23.15 12.07
C LEU A 62 0.47 -23.12 10.54
N GLU A 63 -0.41 -23.95 9.99
CA GLU A 63 -0.67 -24.00 8.54
C GLU A 63 -1.20 -22.66 8.02
N VAL A 64 -2.17 -22.07 8.73
CA VAL A 64 -2.70 -20.74 8.41
C VAL A 64 -1.61 -19.67 8.48
N ASN A 65 -0.82 -19.64 9.56
CA ASN A 65 0.26 -18.66 9.72
C ASN A 65 1.31 -18.79 8.62
N GLN A 66 1.67 -20.02 8.22
CA GLN A 66 2.62 -20.26 7.13
C GLN A 66 2.08 -19.77 5.78
N ASN A 67 0.81 -20.03 5.48
CA ASN A 67 0.19 -19.59 4.24
C ASN A 67 0.13 -18.06 4.16
N ILE A 68 -0.24 -17.40 5.26
CA ILE A 68 -0.29 -15.93 5.34
C ILE A 68 1.11 -15.33 5.16
N ILE A 69 2.10 -15.74 5.97
CA ILE A 69 3.46 -15.20 5.87
C ILE A 69 4.11 -15.51 4.52
N GLY A 70 3.88 -16.71 3.97
CA GLY A 70 4.33 -17.07 2.62
C GLY A 70 3.78 -16.10 1.57
N SER A 71 2.48 -15.83 1.60
CA SER A 71 1.87 -14.87 0.69
C SER A 71 2.39 -13.44 0.87
N CYS A 72 2.67 -13.01 2.10
CA CYS A 72 3.28 -11.70 2.38
C CYS A 72 4.70 -11.61 1.83
N SER A 73 5.50 -12.67 1.99
CA SER A 73 6.87 -12.76 1.48
C SER A 73 6.88 -12.70 -0.06
N ASP A 74 5.97 -13.41 -0.72
CA ASP A 74 5.85 -13.38 -2.17
C ASP A 74 5.38 -12.01 -2.70
N LEU A 75 4.48 -11.33 -1.98
CA LEU A 75 4.15 -9.93 -2.27
C LEU A 75 5.38 -9.02 -2.14
N MET A 76 6.18 -9.15 -1.09
CA MET A 76 7.39 -8.34 -0.91
C MET A 76 8.41 -8.57 -2.04
N LYS A 77 8.60 -9.83 -2.47
CA LYS A 77 9.45 -10.15 -3.64
C LYS A 77 8.93 -9.50 -4.92
N ALA A 78 7.61 -9.51 -5.14
CA ALA A 78 7.00 -8.84 -6.29
C ALA A 78 7.21 -7.31 -6.24
N ILE A 79 7.14 -6.71 -5.05
CA ILE A 79 7.40 -5.28 -4.84
C ILE A 79 8.87 -4.95 -5.07
N HIS A 80 9.80 -5.80 -4.62
CA HIS A 80 11.23 -5.66 -4.90
C HIS A 80 11.47 -5.59 -6.42
N MET A 81 10.91 -6.54 -7.17
CA MET A 81 11.00 -6.55 -8.64
C MET A 81 10.44 -5.28 -9.26
N LEU A 82 9.35 -4.73 -8.72
CA LEU A 82 8.75 -3.48 -9.18
C LEU A 82 9.67 -2.27 -8.91
N VAL A 83 10.23 -2.15 -7.71
CA VAL A 83 11.15 -1.06 -7.33
C VAL A 83 12.43 -1.12 -8.17
N THR A 84 12.94 -2.33 -8.43
CA THR A 84 14.07 -2.56 -9.33
C THR A 84 13.73 -2.12 -10.76
N ALA A 85 12.59 -2.55 -11.30
CA ALA A 85 12.13 -2.14 -12.63
C ALA A 85 11.89 -0.62 -12.74
N ALA A 86 11.38 0.01 -11.68
CA ALA A 86 11.18 1.45 -11.61
C ALA A 86 12.51 2.20 -11.63
N THR A 87 13.49 1.75 -10.83
CA THR A 87 14.86 2.30 -10.81
C THR A 87 15.51 2.19 -12.18
N ASP A 88 15.36 1.03 -12.82
CA ASP A 88 15.91 0.77 -14.14
C ASP A 88 15.29 1.62 -15.25
N LEU A 89 13.98 1.89 -15.16
CA LEU A 89 13.28 2.83 -16.04
C LEU A 89 13.77 4.26 -15.80
N GLN A 90 13.93 4.68 -14.55
CA GLN A 90 14.42 6.03 -14.20
C GLN A 90 15.83 6.26 -14.78
N ARG A 91 16.74 5.29 -14.62
CA ARG A 91 18.10 5.36 -15.21
C ARG A 91 18.04 5.54 -16.72
N GLU A 92 17.23 4.75 -17.42
CA GLU A 92 17.10 4.85 -18.88
C GLU A 92 16.50 6.19 -19.33
N ILE A 93 15.50 6.72 -18.61
CA ILE A 93 14.93 8.04 -18.88
C ILE A 93 16.00 9.11 -18.76
N VAL A 94 16.82 9.06 -17.72
CA VAL A 94 17.88 10.04 -17.47
C VAL A 94 18.97 9.92 -18.53
N ASP A 95 19.42 8.70 -18.86
CA ASP A 95 20.47 8.49 -19.85
C ASP A 95 20.06 8.94 -21.25
N ASN A 96 18.82 8.68 -21.66
CA ASN A 96 18.29 9.15 -22.93
C ASN A 96 17.94 10.65 -22.92
N GLY A 97 17.60 11.21 -21.75
CA GLY A 97 17.07 12.57 -21.62
C GLY A 97 18.10 13.65 -21.27
N ARG A 98 19.27 13.27 -20.73
CA ARG A 98 20.28 14.25 -20.26
C ARG A 98 21.10 14.90 -21.36
N GLY A 99 21.16 14.30 -22.55
CA GLY A 99 22.03 14.77 -23.63
C GLY A 99 23.49 14.87 -23.18
N ALA A 100 24.11 16.03 -23.39
CA ALA A 100 25.48 16.31 -22.92
C ALA A 100 25.57 16.70 -21.43
N GLY A 101 24.44 16.82 -20.72
CA GLY A 101 24.40 17.19 -19.30
C GLY A 101 24.69 16.02 -18.35
N SER A 102 24.94 16.35 -17.08
CA SER A 102 25.11 15.35 -16.02
C SER A 102 23.75 14.77 -15.56
N VAL A 103 23.79 13.61 -14.90
CA VAL A 103 22.63 13.01 -14.23
C VAL A 103 22.04 13.97 -13.19
N LYS A 104 22.92 14.66 -12.44
CA LYS A 104 22.52 15.65 -11.43
C LYS A 104 21.73 16.80 -12.06
N ASP A 105 22.22 17.33 -13.17
CA ASP A 105 21.53 18.42 -13.89
C ASP A 105 20.15 18.00 -14.38
N PHE A 106 20.00 16.74 -14.82
CA PHE A 106 18.72 16.24 -15.31
C PHE A 106 17.68 16.17 -14.19
N TYR A 107 18.03 15.62 -13.02
CA TYR A 107 17.12 15.55 -11.88
C TYR A 107 16.82 16.93 -11.30
N ALA A 108 17.79 17.85 -11.28
CA ALA A 108 17.59 19.24 -10.85
C ALA A 108 16.64 20.00 -11.78
N LYS A 109 16.81 19.84 -13.11
CA LYS A 109 15.91 20.43 -14.13
C LYS A 109 14.50 19.85 -14.07
N ASN A 110 14.37 18.58 -13.71
CA ASN A 110 13.09 17.88 -13.59
C ASN A 110 12.64 17.75 -12.11
N SER A 111 12.86 18.77 -11.29
CA SER A 111 12.70 18.69 -9.83
C SER A 111 11.35 18.13 -9.36
N ARG A 112 10.22 18.55 -9.96
CA ARG A 112 8.88 18.05 -9.61
C ARG A 112 8.72 16.55 -9.87
N TRP A 113 9.35 16.04 -10.92
CA TRP A 113 9.35 14.61 -11.21
C TRP A 113 10.19 13.85 -10.20
N THR A 114 11.39 14.38 -9.89
CA THR A 114 12.29 13.81 -8.87
C THR A 114 11.65 13.77 -7.48
N GLU A 115 10.98 14.84 -7.06
CA GLU A 115 10.22 14.90 -5.79
C GLU A 115 9.06 13.88 -5.76
N GLY A 116 8.39 13.68 -6.90
CA GLY A 116 7.35 12.66 -7.05
C GLY A 116 7.89 11.24 -6.93
N LEU A 117 9.09 10.97 -7.45
CA LEU A 117 9.77 9.68 -7.29
C LEU A 117 10.17 9.44 -5.84
N ILE A 118 10.79 10.43 -5.20
CA ILE A 118 11.23 10.34 -3.79
C ILE A 118 10.02 10.09 -2.88
N SER A 119 8.94 10.85 -3.05
CA SER A 119 7.76 10.70 -2.19
C SER A 119 7.06 9.36 -2.40
N ALA A 120 6.92 8.89 -3.64
CA ALA A 120 6.33 7.58 -3.92
C ALA A 120 7.21 6.43 -3.41
N SER A 121 8.54 6.53 -3.55
CA SER A 121 9.49 5.53 -3.02
C SER A 121 9.38 5.43 -1.50
N LYS A 122 9.37 6.56 -0.79
CA LYS A 122 9.16 6.62 0.68
C LYS A 122 7.88 5.90 1.11
N ALA A 123 6.78 6.16 0.40
CA ALA A 123 5.49 5.54 0.70
C ALA A 123 5.53 4.01 0.52
N VAL A 124 6.28 3.51 -0.47
CA VAL A 124 6.49 2.06 -0.65
C VAL A 124 7.34 1.47 0.48
N GLY A 125 8.45 2.13 0.84
CA GLY A 125 9.32 1.69 1.93
C GLY A 125 8.58 1.61 3.27
N TRP A 126 7.80 2.65 3.59
CA TRP A 126 6.95 2.65 4.80
C TRP A 126 5.87 1.56 4.75
N GLY A 127 5.24 1.35 3.60
CA GLY A 127 4.28 0.25 3.40
C GLY A 127 4.91 -1.12 3.65
N ALA A 128 6.16 -1.33 3.24
CA ALA A 128 6.89 -2.58 3.46
C ALA A 128 7.10 -2.85 4.96
N THR A 129 7.53 -1.83 5.72
CA THR A 129 7.69 -1.92 7.18
C THR A 129 6.35 -2.20 7.87
N GLN A 130 5.28 -1.47 7.51
CA GLN A 130 3.95 -1.70 8.11
C GLN A 130 3.43 -3.11 7.85
N MET A 131 3.62 -3.64 6.64
CA MET A 131 3.14 -4.97 6.31
C MET A 131 3.91 -6.05 7.06
N LEU A 132 5.23 -5.88 7.26
CA LEU A 132 6.01 -6.76 8.13
C LEU A 132 5.50 -6.74 9.57
N GLU A 133 5.30 -5.56 10.14
CA GLU A 133 4.78 -5.42 11.51
C GLU A 133 3.38 -6.03 11.66
N SER A 134 2.50 -5.81 10.68
CA SER A 134 1.14 -6.37 10.68
C SER A 134 1.17 -7.90 10.59
N ALA A 135 2.05 -8.44 9.74
CA ALA A 135 2.26 -9.87 9.61
C ALA A 135 2.79 -10.52 10.90
N ASP A 136 3.78 -9.90 11.57
CA ASP A 136 4.28 -10.35 12.88
C ASP A 136 3.18 -10.36 13.96
N LYS A 137 2.40 -9.28 14.04
CA LYS A 137 1.30 -9.17 15.00
C LYS A 137 0.25 -10.24 14.77
N VAL A 138 -0.11 -10.55 13.52
CA VAL A 138 -1.07 -11.61 13.19
C VAL A 138 -0.57 -12.98 13.62
N VAL A 139 0.70 -13.31 13.36
CA VAL A 139 1.29 -14.60 13.75
C VAL A 139 1.41 -14.76 15.28
N THR A 140 1.64 -13.67 16.00
CA THR A 140 1.77 -13.64 17.46
C THR A 140 0.43 -13.45 18.19
N ASP A 141 -0.71 -13.49 17.50
CA ASP A 141 -2.07 -13.19 18.02
C ASP A 141 -2.22 -11.81 18.68
N ARG A 142 -1.30 -10.88 18.42
CA ARG A 142 -1.35 -9.50 18.92
C ARG A 142 -2.03 -8.55 17.93
N GLY A 143 -2.30 -9.02 16.72
CA GLY A 143 -2.83 -8.25 15.60
C GLY A 143 -4.16 -8.74 15.10
N LYS A 144 -4.75 -7.95 14.20
CA LYS A 144 -6.01 -8.26 13.53
C LYS A 144 -5.75 -8.67 12.09
N TYR A 145 -6.44 -9.70 11.60
CA TYR A 145 -6.39 -10.10 10.19
C TYR A 145 -6.80 -8.95 9.26
N GLU A 146 -7.73 -8.10 9.71
CA GLU A 146 -8.19 -6.93 8.98
C GLU A 146 -7.10 -5.87 8.82
N GLU A 147 -6.20 -5.70 9.80
CA GLU A 147 -5.05 -4.79 9.71
C GLU A 147 -4.12 -5.23 8.58
N LEU A 148 -3.84 -6.53 8.48
CA LEU A 148 -3.00 -7.09 7.42
C LEU A 148 -3.62 -6.93 6.02
N ILE A 149 -4.95 -7.09 5.91
CA ILE A 149 -5.68 -6.85 4.66
C ILE A 149 -5.57 -5.38 4.23
N VAL A 150 -5.72 -4.44 5.17
CA VAL A 150 -5.58 -3.00 4.87
C VAL A 150 -4.15 -2.69 4.46
N CYS A 151 -3.13 -3.14 5.19
CA CYS A 151 -1.73 -2.95 4.83
C CYS A 151 -1.42 -3.47 3.42
N SER A 152 -1.97 -4.62 3.04
CA SER A 152 -1.80 -5.21 1.69
C SER A 152 -2.38 -4.32 0.58
N HIS A 153 -3.51 -3.65 0.85
CA HIS A 153 -4.09 -2.68 -0.09
C HIS A 153 -3.30 -1.38 -0.15
N GLU A 154 -2.83 -0.87 1.00
CA GLU A 154 -2.04 0.36 1.07
C GLU A 154 -0.71 0.23 0.34
N ILE A 155 0.02 -0.86 0.54
CA ILE A 155 1.30 -1.07 -0.14
C ILE A 155 1.12 -1.22 -1.67
N ALA A 156 0.07 -1.93 -2.11
CA ALA A 156 -0.28 -2.01 -3.53
C ALA A 156 -0.60 -0.62 -4.12
N ALA A 157 -1.35 0.22 -3.39
CA ALA A 157 -1.62 1.59 -3.80
C ALA A 157 -0.34 2.44 -3.88
N SER A 158 0.54 2.35 -2.89
CA SER A 158 1.84 3.05 -2.90
C SER A 158 2.72 2.63 -4.09
N THR A 159 2.75 1.34 -4.43
CA THR A 159 3.50 0.89 -5.63
C THR A 159 2.87 1.40 -6.93
N ALA A 160 1.54 1.49 -7.02
CA ALA A 160 0.87 2.09 -8.17
C ALA A 160 1.21 3.59 -8.31
N GLN A 161 1.36 4.30 -7.19
CA GLN A 161 1.86 5.69 -7.19
C GLN A 161 3.30 5.77 -7.70
N LEU A 162 4.19 4.86 -7.29
CA LEU A 162 5.57 4.81 -7.80
C LEU A 162 5.62 4.54 -9.31
N VAL A 163 4.77 3.66 -9.82
CA VAL A 163 4.63 3.41 -11.26
C VAL A 163 4.13 4.65 -11.99
N ALA A 164 3.13 5.34 -11.41
CA ALA A 164 2.59 6.58 -11.96
C ALA A 164 3.62 7.71 -11.99
N ALA A 165 4.45 7.84 -10.96
CA ALA A 165 5.56 8.79 -10.91
C ALA A 165 6.66 8.44 -11.93
N SER A 166 7.03 7.15 -12.02
CA SER A 166 8.10 6.69 -12.92
C SER A 166 7.74 6.84 -14.40
N LYS A 167 6.47 6.67 -14.78
CA LYS A 167 6.05 6.75 -16.19
C LYS A 167 5.96 8.18 -16.75
N VAL A 168 5.96 9.23 -15.93
CA VAL A 168 5.71 10.63 -16.36
C VAL A 168 6.68 11.07 -17.47
N LYS A 169 7.93 10.62 -17.40
CA LYS A 169 9.01 10.96 -18.34
C LYS A 169 9.39 9.80 -19.28
N ALA A 170 8.67 8.69 -19.21
CA ALA A 170 8.93 7.51 -20.04
C ALA A 170 8.29 7.66 -21.43
N ASP A 171 9.00 7.21 -22.47
CA ASP A 171 8.39 7.00 -23.78
C ASP A 171 7.40 5.82 -23.72
N ARG A 172 6.28 5.94 -24.45
CA ARG A 172 5.26 4.89 -24.59
C ARG A 172 5.81 3.61 -25.21
N GLY A 173 6.86 3.71 -26.04
CA GLY A 173 7.55 2.57 -26.66
C GLY A 173 8.64 1.94 -25.80
N ASN A 174 8.89 2.46 -24.59
CA ASN A 174 9.98 2.01 -23.73
C ASN A 174 9.74 0.57 -23.22
N LYS A 175 10.69 -0.35 -23.48
CA LYS A 175 10.59 -1.75 -23.03
C LYS A 175 10.61 -1.86 -21.50
N LYS A 176 11.39 -1.05 -20.81
CA LYS A 176 11.42 -1.02 -19.33
C LYS A 176 10.10 -0.52 -18.73
N LEU A 177 9.38 0.35 -19.43
CA LEU A 177 8.03 0.74 -19.02
C LEU A 177 7.07 -0.45 -19.08
N GLN A 178 7.18 -1.32 -20.10
CA GLN A 178 6.38 -2.54 -20.18
C GLN A 178 6.71 -3.50 -19.04
N THR A 179 8.00 -3.70 -18.74
CA THR A 179 8.45 -4.50 -17.59
C THR A 179 7.89 -3.96 -16.27
N LEU A 180 7.96 -2.64 -16.05
CA LEU A 180 7.41 -2.01 -14.85
C LEU A 180 5.89 -2.20 -14.73
N GLN A 181 5.16 -2.09 -15.84
CA GLN A 181 3.71 -2.33 -15.87
C GLN A 181 3.37 -3.80 -15.57
N GLN A 182 4.16 -4.75 -16.05
CA GLN A 182 3.99 -6.17 -15.73
C GLN A 182 4.26 -6.43 -14.24
N ALA A 183 5.34 -5.88 -13.69
CA ALA A 183 5.64 -5.97 -12.26
C ALA A 183 4.49 -5.37 -11.41
N SER A 184 3.90 -4.25 -11.83
CA SER A 184 2.74 -3.65 -11.15
C SER A 184 1.50 -4.55 -11.14
N ARG A 185 1.21 -5.26 -12.24
CA ARG A 185 0.12 -6.25 -12.26
C ARG A 185 0.41 -7.40 -11.31
N HIS A 186 1.65 -7.90 -11.33
CA HIS A 186 2.07 -8.98 -10.45
C HIS A 186 1.93 -8.61 -8.96
N VAL A 187 2.28 -7.38 -8.57
CA VAL A 187 2.06 -6.88 -7.20
C VAL A 187 0.58 -6.87 -6.83
N ASN A 188 -0.31 -6.44 -7.74
CA ASN A 188 -1.75 -6.47 -7.48
C ASN A 188 -2.29 -7.90 -7.33
N ASP A 189 -1.80 -8.83 -8.14
CA ASP A 189 -2.17 -10.25 -8.03
C ASP A 189 -1.72 -10.84 -6.68
N MET A 190 -0.48 -10.56 -6.26
CA MET A 190 0.03 -11.02 -4.97
C MET A 190 -0.68 -10.36 -3.78
N ALA A 191 -1.06 -9.08 -3.88
CA ALA A 191 -1.86 -8.42 -2.85
C ALA A 191 -3.24 -9.09 -2.71
N ALA A 192 -3.86 -9.49 -3.82
CA ALA A 192 -5.11 -10.24 -3.79
C ALA A 192 -4.93 -11.63 -3.16
N VAL A 193 -3.81 -12.31 -3.43
CA VAL A 193 -3.46 -13.59 -2.79
C VAL A 193 -3.31 -13.44 -1.28
N VAL A 194 -2.64 -12.39 -0.79
CA VAL A 194 -2.54 -12.12 0.65
C VAL A 194 -3.92 -11.93 1.27
N VAL A 195 -4.78 -11.10 0.66
CA VAL A 195 -6.14 -10.86 1.18
C VAL A 195 -6.95 -12.15 1.22
N SER A 196 -6.86 -12.97 0.17
CA SER A 196 -7.56 -14.26 0.12
C SER A 196 -7.04 -15.23 1.18
N SER A 197 -5.71 -15.35 1.32
CA SER A 197 -5.06 -16.23 2.30
C SER A 197 -5.39 -15.81 3.73
N THR A 198 -5.40 -14.50 3.99
CA THR A 198 -5.72 -13.91 5.30
C THR A 198 -7.17 -14.20 5.68
N LYS A 199 -8.13 -13.98 4.77
CA LYS A 199 -9.55 -14.29 5.01
C LYS A 199 -9.80 -15.79 5.18
N SER A 200 -9.18 -16.62 4.33
CA SER A 200 -9.27 -18.07 4.46
C SER A 200 -8.70 -18.55 5.79
N GLY A 201 -7.57 -17.99 6.20
CA GLY A 201 -6.94 -18.26 7.48
C GLY A 201 -7.83 -17.92 8.67
N GLN A 202 -8.40 -16.71 8.67
CA GLN A 202 -9.36 -16.27 9.69
C GLN A 202 -10.54 -17.23 9.81
N MET A 203 -11.18 -17.59 8.68
CA MET A 203 -12.31 -18.52 8.68
C MET A 203 -11.95 -19.92 9.21
N GLN A 204 -10.75 -20.43 8.90
CA GLN A 204 -10.31 -21.74 9.39
C GLN A 204 -10.05 -21.76 10.90
N ILE A 205 -9.59 -20.63 11.46
CA ILE A 205 -9.36 -20.48 12.91
C ILE A 205 -10.69 -20.28 13.64
N GLU A 206 -11.61 -19.47 13.10
CA GLU A 206 -12.91 -19.17 13.72
C GLU A 206 -13.91 -20.34 13.62
N ASN A 207 -13.96 -21.07 12.48
CA ASN A 207 -14.92 -22.18 12.28
C ASN A 207 -14.70 -23.38 13.22
N LYS A 208 -13.56 -23.43 13.93
CA LYS A 208 -13.32 -24.48 14.95
C LYS A 208 -14.15 -24.26 16.23
N ASN A 209 -14.74 -23.08 16.41
CA ASN A 209 -15.73 -22.80 17.45
C ASN A 209 -17.16 -23.09 16.95
N SER A 210 -17.39 -24.23 16.30
CA SER A 210 -18.73 -24.57 15.80
C SER A 210 -19.73 -24.62 16.96
N MET A 211 -20.82 -23.88 16.85
CA MET A 211 -21.88 -23.84 17.87
C MET A 211 -22.46 -25.24 18.10
N ASP A 212 -22.07 -25.87 19.21
CA ASP A 212 -22.64 -27.13 19.65
C ASP A 212 -23.92 -26.84 20.46
N PHE A 213 -25.07 -27.04 19.80
CA PHE A 213 -26.38 -26.90 20.42
C PHE A 213 -26.85 -28.18 21.12
N SER A 214 -26.07 -29.26 21.08
CA SER A 214 -26.46 -30.53 21.68
C SER A 214 -26.34 -30.46 23.22
N GLY A 215 -27.49 -30.35 23.89
CA GLY A 215 -27.59 -30.33 25.36
C GLY A 215 -28.15 -29.04 25.99
N LEU A 216 -28.50 -28.02 25.20
CA LEU A 216 -29.13 -26.81 25.72
C LEU A 216 -30.64 -26.98 25.93
N SER A 217 -31.16 -26.51 27.06
CA SER A 217 -32.62 -26.45 27.28
C SER A 217 -33.26 -25.34 26.43
N LEU A 218 -34.56 -25.46 26.16
CA LEU A 218 -35.30 -24.50 25.33
C LEU A 218 -35.18 -23.05 25.82
N ILE A 219 -35.12 -22.85 27.14
CA ILE A 219 -34.97 -21.52 27.76
C ILE A 219 -33.56 -20.97 27.54
N LYS A 220 -32.52 -21.79 27.74
CA LYS A 220 -31.13 -21.37 27.48
C LYS A 220 -30.90 -21.04 26.02
N LEU A 221 -31.50 -21.82 25.11
CA LEU A 221 -31.45 -21.54 23.67
C LEU A 221 -32.06 -20.17 23.35
N LYS A 222 -33.21 -19.83 23.96
CA LYS A 222 -33.87 -18.54 23.75
C LYS A 222 -33.06 -17.37 24.33
N THR A 223 -32.38 -17.57 25.45
CA THR A 223 -31.46 -16.58 26.03
C THR A 223 -30.25 -16.35 25.10
N GLU A 224 -29.59 -17.42 24.64
CA GLU A 224 -28.47 -17.33 23.69
C GLU A 224 -28.88 -16.66 22.36
N GLU A 225 -30.09 -16.95 21.86
CA GLU A 225 -30.66 -16.27 20.69
C GLU A 225 -30.83 -14.77 20.95
N MET A 226 -31.35 -14.39 22.11
CA MET A 226 -31.55 -12.99 22.47
C MET A 226 -30.21 -12.25 22.64
N ASP A 227 -29.23 -12.87 23.30
CA ASP A 227 -27.88 -12.33 23.47
C ASP A 227 -27.19 -12.15 22.11
N SER A 228 -27.36 -13.12 21.20
CA SER A 228 -26.88 -13.01 19.81
C SER A 228 -27.55 -11.85 19.06
N GLN A 229 -28.87 -11.65 19.23
CA GLN A 229 -29.60 -10.52 18.63
C GLN A 229 -29.12 -9.17 19.17
N VAL A 230 -28.91 -9.06 20.48
CA VAL A 230 -28.32 -7.85 21.09
C VAL A 230 -26.93 -7.62 20.49
N LYS A 231 -26.12 -8.67 20.34
CA LYS A 231 -24.79 -8.55 19.77
C LYS A 231 -24.80 -8.08 18.31
N VAL A 232 -25.75 -8.54 17.51
CA VAL A 232 -25.97 -8.06 16.14
C VAL A 232 -26.23 -6.56 16.13
N LEU A 233 -27.15 -6.06 16.96
CA LEU A 233 -27.49 -4.63 17.03
C LEU A 233 -26.29 -3.78 17.48
N GLU A 234 -25.49 -4.27 18.44
CA GLU A 234 -24.26 -3.60 18.86
C GLU A 234 -23.24 -3.50 17.71
N LEU A 235 -23.03 -4.60 16.98
CA LEU A 235 -22.09 -4.65 15.87
C LEU A 235 -22.54 -3.78 14.70
N GLU A 236 -23.83 -3.72 14.40
CA GLU A 236 -24.39 -2.81 13.39
C GLU A 236 -24.12 -1.34 13.76
N LYS A 237 -24.35 -0.97 15.02
CA LYS A 237 -24.03 0.38 15.52
C LYS A 237 -22.54 0.69 15.41
N GLN A 238 -21.68 -0.24 15.81
CA GLN A 238 -20.22 -0.07 15.70
C GLN A 238 -19.76 0.06 14.25
N LEU A 239 -20.32 -0.76 13.34
CA LEU A 239 -20.03 -0.71 11.91
C LEU A 239 -20.38 0.66 11.30
N VAL A 240 -21.55 1.21 11.64
CA VAL A 240 -21.97 2.54 11.17
C VAL A 240 -20.99 3.61 11.67
N ASN A 241 -20.61 3.57 12.94
CA ASN A 241 -19.66 4.54 13.52
C ASN A 241 -18.28 4.47 12.86
N GLU A 242 -17.73 3.27 12.65
CA GLU A 242 -16.43 3.11 12.00
C GLU A 242 -16.47 3.53 10.51
N ARG A 243 -17.59 3.34 9.81
CA ARG A 243 -17.78 3.87 8.45
C ARG A 243 -17.73 5.39 8.41
N ILE A 244 -18.35 6.07 9.37
CA ILE A 244 -18.31 7.54 9.48
C ILE A 244 -16.86 7.98 9.73
N ARG A 245 -16.20 7.39 10.73
CA ARG A 245 -14.80 7.69 11.08
C ARG A 245 -13.84 7.46 9.91
N LEU A 246 -14.00 6.35 9.17
CA LEU A 246 -13.20 6.08 7.97
C LEU A 246 -13.43 7.13 6.89
N GLY A 247 -14.67 7.60 6.71
CA GLY A 247 -15.00 8.70 5.81
C GLY A 247 -14.29 10.00 6.19
N GLU A 248 -14.28 10.34 7.48
CA GLU A 248 -13.59 11.53 8.01
C GLU A 248 -12.06 11.45 7.82
N LEU A 249 -11.45 10.29 8.10
CA LEU A 249 -10.02 10.07 7.89
C LEU A 249 -9.62 10.23 6.42
N ARG A 250 -10.41 9.66 5.51
CA ARG A 250 -10.19 9.82 4.07
C ARG A 250 -10.31 11.28 3.65
N LYS A 251 -11.30 12.01 4.17
CA LYS A 251 -11.45 13.45 3.90
C LYS A 251 -10.21 14.24 4.32
N LYS A 252 -9.70 14.01 5.54
CA LYS A 252 -8.46 14.63 6.02
C LYS A 252 -7.24 14.25 5.19
N HIS A 253 -7.14 13.00 4.73
CA HIS A 253 -6.07 12.57 3.85
C HIS A 253 -6.06 13.38 2.53
N TYR A 254 -7.23 13.63 1.94
CA TYR A 254 -7.32 14.45 0.72
C TYR A 254 -7.02 15.94 0.97
N GLU A 255 -7.49 16.50 2.09
CA GLU A 255 -7.21 17.88 2.48
C GLU A 255 -5.70 18.12 2.66
N MET A 256 -4.98 17.16 3.23
CA MET A 256 -3.53 17.21 3.36
C MET A 256 -2.79 16.83 2.05
N GLY A 257 -3.38 15.99 1.20
CA GLY A 257 -2.80 15.48 -0.05
C GLY A 257 -3.01 16.36 -1.30
N GLY A 258 -3.82 17.42 -1.24
CA GLY A 258 -3.88 18.46 -2.27
C GLY A 258 -4.52 18.10 -3.62
N ILE A 259 -5.45 17.13 -3.67
CA ILE A 259 -6.18 16.78 -4.92
C ILE A 259 -7.63 17.33 -4.85
N PRO A 260 -8.06 18.22 -5.78
CA PRO A 260 -9.41 18.78 -5.78
C PRO A 260 -10.51 17.74 -6.03
N MET A 261 -11.56 17.81 -5.20
CA MET A 261 -12.81 17.05 -5.31
C MET A 261 -13.64 17.56 -6.49
N ASP A 262 -13.47 16.98 -7.68
CA ASP A 262 -14.45 17.22 -8.76
C ASP A 262 -14.67 16.04 -9.73
N SER A 263 -14.40 14.80 -9.31
CA SER A 263 -14.56 13.65 -10.23
C SER A 263 -15.03 12.31 -9.64
N LEU A 264 -15.56 12.28 -8.41
CA LEU A 264 -16.23 11.07 -7.89
C LEU A 264 -17.65 11.34 -7.39
N GLY A 265 -18.39 12.15 -8.14
CA GLY A 265 -19.85 12.13 -8.12
C GLY A 265 -20.37 10.85 -8.77
N GLU A 266 -21.25 10.16 -8.06
CA GLU A 266 -22.18 9.14 -8.58
C GLU A 266 -21.60 7.79 -9.02
N ARG A 267 -21.28 6.94 -8.03
CA ARG A 267 -21.76 5.54 -8.08
C ARG A 267 -22.65 5.30 -6.88
N SER A 268 -23.92 5.66 -7.06
CA SER A 268 -25.03 5.32 -6.18
C SER A 268 -25.07 3.81 -5.93
N LEU A 269 -25.01 3.44 -4.65
CA LEU A 269 -25.52 2.19 -4.13
C LEU A 269 -27.03 2.14 -4.43
N SER A 270 -27.46 1.25 -5.33
CA SER A 270 -28.88 0.90 -5.47
C SER A 270 -29.18 -0.32 -4.58
N PRO A 271 -30.16 -0.24 -3.65
CA PRO A 271 -30.61 -1.39 -2.87
C PRO A 271 -31.39 -2.39 -3.74
N GLY A 272 -31.25 -3.68 -3.41
CA GLY A 272 -31.68 -4.82 -4.20
C GLY A 272 -33.18 -4.87 -4.52
N CYS A 273 -33.48 -5.23 -5.77
CA CYS A 273 -34.82 -5.62 -6.19
C CYS A 273 -35.00 -7.13 -5.98
N LEU A 274 -35.59 -7.50 -4.85
CA LEU A 274 -36.18 -8.83 -4.61
C LEU A 274 -37.33 -9.05 -5.60
N LYS A 275 -37.09 -9.79 -6.68
CA LYS A 275 -38.19 -10.36 -7.48
C LYS A 275 -38.71 -11.62 -6.82
N LYS A 276 -39.91 -11.51 -6.24
CA LYS A 276 -40.79 -12.64 -5.92
C LYS A 276 -41.04 -13.44 -7.21
N LYS A 277 -40.85 -14.77 -7.15
CA LYS A 277 -41.40 -15.70 -8.14
C LYS A 277 -42.92 -15.82 -7.90
N PRO A 278 -43.78 -15.79 -8.94
CA PRO A 278 -45.07 -16.43 -8.85
C PRO A 278 -44.99 -17.89 -9.34
N SER A 279 -45.96 -18.67 -8.85
CA SER A 279 -46.23 -20.09 -9.10
C SER A 279 -46.27 -20.50 -10.56
#